data_AF-A0A453EU96-F1
#
_entry.id   AF-A0A453EU96-F1
#
_cell.length_a   1.000
_cell.length_b   1.000
_cell.length_c   1.000
_cell.angle_alpha   90.00
_cell.angle_beta   90.00
_cell.angle_gamma   90.00
#
_symmetry.space_group_name_H-M   'P 1'
#
loop_
_entity.id
_entity.type
_entity.pdbx_description
1 polymer ?
#
loop_
_entity_poly.entity_id
_entity_poly.type
_entity_poly.pdbx_seq_one_letter_code
_entity_poly.pdbx_strand_id
1 'polypeptide(L)'
;EEQFPKEFVFILMILFFLIVVDRIIYLWSFATGKVVFYIFNLVLFTYSVTEYAWGMELAHRDVGGIVLRAIYLTKSISLALQALQIRYGIPNKSNLYRQFLTSKVTQVNYLGFRLYRALPFLYELRCVLDWSCTTTSLTMYDWLKLEDIYASLFLVKCDTILNRANHQHGEKQTKMTKFCGGICLFFVLICVIWAPMLIYSSGNPTNIANPIIDVSVKIDIKALGGRLTFFQTTACEKIPWKYLKAYNDVDPLDYLGAYNVEDIQLICCQPDASTM
;
A
#
# COMPACT_ATOMS: atom_id res chain seq x y z
N GLU A 1 -9.17 11.91 -9.63
CA GLU A 1 -8.45 10.62 -9.50
C GLU A 1 -7.26 10.83 -8.57
N GLU A 2 -7.20 10.10 -7.45
CA GLU A 2 -6.03 10.15 -6.56
C GLU A 2 -4.88 9.38 -7.22
N GLN A 3 -4.18 10.06 -8.12
CA GLN A 3 -3.00 9.51 -8.74
C GLN A 3 -1.88 9.50 -7.70
N PHE A 4 -1.52 8.32 -7.20
CA PHE A 4 -0.35 8.12 -6.36
C PHE A 4 0.84 8.85 -6.99
N PRO A 5 1.52 9.74 -6.25
CA PRO A 5 2.56 10.57 -6.86
C PRO A 5 3.70 9.67 -7.28
N LYS A 6 4.08 9.79 -8.56
CA LYS A 6 5.12 9.02 -9.25
C LYS A 6 6.41 8.86 -8.44
N GLU A 7 6.78 9.87 -7.66
CA GLU A 7 8.01 9.91 -6.86
C GLU A 7 8.04 8.83 -5.78
N PHE A 8 6.92 8.53 -5.12
CA PHE A 8 6.88 7.46 -4.12
C PHE A 8 7.11 6.08 -4.75
N VAL A 9 6.62 5.85 -5.97
CA VAL A 9 6.83 4.58 -6.67
C VAL A 9 8.32 4.38 -6.98
N PHE A 10 9.01 5.43 -7.46
CA PHE A 10 10.45 5.35 -7.71
C PHE A 10 11.26 5.07 -6.44
N ILE A 11 10.93 5.73 -5.33
CA ILE A 11 11.58 5.49 -4.04
C ILE A 11 11.38 4.04 -3.59
N LEU A 12 10.16 3.51 -3.69
CA LEU A 12 9.86 2.12 -3.34
C LEU A 12 10.62 1.11 -4.21
N MET A 13 10.73 1.37 -5.52
CA MET A 13 11.53 0.52 -6.42
C MET A 13 13.00 0.51 -6.03
N ILE A 14 13.58 1.68 -5.74
CA ILE A 14 14.98 1.78 -5.28
C ILE A 14 15.16 1.04 -3.95
N LEU A 15 14.25 1.22 -3.00
CA LEU A 15 14.31 0.52 -1.71
C LEU A 15 14.23 -0.99 -1.88
N PHE A 16 13.33 -1.48 -2.73
CA PHE A 16 13.20 -2.91 -3.04
C PHE A 16 14.50 -3.46 -3.64
N PHE A 17 15.09 -2.76 -4.61
CA PHE A 17 16.35 -3.15 -5.21
C PHE A 17 17.51 -3.19 -4.20
N LEU A 18 17.60 -2.19 -3.32
CA LEU A 18 18.60 -2.17 -2.24
C LEU A 18 18.45 -3.37 -1.30
N ILE A 19 17.22 -3.78 -0.96
CA ILE A 19 16.97 -4.97 -0.12
C ILE A 19 17.45 -6.24 -0.82
N VAL A 20 17.15 -6.38 -2.12
CA VAL A 20 17.57 -7.53 -2.94
C VAL A 20 19.10 -7.61 -3.01
N VAL A 21 19.78 -6.51 -3.31
CA VAL A 21 21.25 -6.46 -3.37
C VAL A 21 21.88 -6.74 -2.01
N ASP A 22 21.32 -6.19 -0.93
CA ASP A 22 21.80 -6.48 0.43
C ASP A 22 21.78 -7.97 0.75
N ARG A 23 20.70 -8.65 0.33
CA ARG A 23 20.52 -10.10 0.48
C ARG A 23 21.53 -10.89 -0.36
N ILE A 24 21.79 -10.48 -1.60
CA ILE A 24 22.79 -11.12 -2.48
C ILE A 24 24.19 -11.03 -1.85
N ILE A 25 24.59 -9.83 -1.41
CA ILE A 25 25.90 -9.61 -0.77
C ILE A 25 26.03 -10.44 0.51
N TYR A 26 24.94 -10.55 1.28
CA TYR A 26 24.88 -11.41 2.45
C TYR A 26 25.12 -12.89 2.09
N LEU A 27 24.44 -13.42 1.07
CA LEU A 27 24.56 -14.81 0.60
C LEU A 27 25.96 -15.17 0.09
N TRP A 28 26.60 -14.28 -0.64
CA TRP A 28 27.97 -14.48 -1.10
C TRP A 28 29.01 -14.43 0.02
N SER A 29 28.60 -14.02 1.24
CA SER A 29 29.46 -13.93 2.41
C SER A 29 30.67 -13.01 2.16
N PHE A 30 30.48 -11.97 1.35
CA PHE A 30 31.54 -11.04 0.94
C PHE A 30 31.58 -9.82 1.87
N ALA A 31 32.43 -9.89 2.90
CA ALA A 31 32.50 -8.87 3.95
C ALA A 31 32.90 -7.48 3.42
N THR A 32 33.88 -7.39 2.52
CA THR A 32 34.32 -6.12 1.91
C THR A 32 33.21 -5.47 1.07
N GLY A 33 32.46 -6.25 0.30
CA GLY A 33 31.31 -5.73 -0.44
C GLY A 33 30.18 -5.24 0.46
N LYS A 34 29.96 -5.89 1.62
CA LYS A 34 29.00 -5.41 2.62
C LYS A 34 29.36 -4.04 3.16
N VAL A 35 30.66 -3.78 3.39
CA VAL A 35 31.15 -2.46 3.82
C VAL A 35 30.97 -1.40 2.72
N VAL A 36 31.35 -1.71 1.48
CA VAL A 36 31.17 -0.79 0.34
C VAL A 36 29.69 -0.46 0.14
N PHE A 37 28.82 -1.47 0.21
CA PHE A 37 27.38 -1.29 0.09
C PHE A 37 26.79 -0.48 1.25
N TYR A 38 27.28 -0.67 2.48
CA TYR A 38 26.88 0.13 3.62
C TYR A 38 27.25 1.60 3.45
N ILE A 39 28.49 1.90 3.01
CA ILE A 39 28.93 3.28 2.73
C ILE A 39 28.05 3.90 1.65
N PHE A 40 27.77 3.18 0.56
CA PHE A 40 26.88 3.63 -0.50
C PHE A 40 25.46 3.94 0.01
N ASN A 41 24.86 3.05 0.82
CA ASN A 41 23.54 3.28 1.41
C ASN A 41 23.54 4.46 2.38
N LEU A 42 24.62 4.66 3.13
CA LEU A 42 24.76 5.77 4.05
C LEU A 42 24.82 7.10 3.28
N VAL A 43 25.61 7.18 2.20
CA VAL A 43 25.67 8.37 1.34
C VAL A 43 24.31 8.67 0.71
N LEU A 44 23.64 7.66 0.16
CA LEU A 44 22.30 7.81 -0.44
C LEU A 44 21.29 8.30 0.60
N PHE A 45 21.33 7.73 1.81
CA PHE A 45 20.46 8.13 2.91
C PHE A 45 20.73 9.57 3.35
N THR A 46 21.99 9.95 3.58
CA THR A 46 22.37 11.32 3.95
C THR A 46 21.95 12.31 2.87
N TYR A 47 22.19 12.01 1.60
CA TYR A 47 21.74 12.84 0.48
C TYR A 47 20.21 13.02 0.48
N SER A 48 19.45 11.93 0.61
CA SER A 48 17.98 11.98 0.66
C SER A 48 17.45 12.79 1.84
N VAL A 49 18.11 12.69 3.01
CA VAL A 49 17.75 13.49 4.20
C VAL A 49 18.10 14.95 4.00
N THR A 50 19.22 15.29 3.36
CA THR A 50 19.62 16.69 3.11
C THR A 50 18.69 17.38 2.11
N GLU A 51 18.40 16.75 0.97
CA GLU A 51 17.41 17.23 -0.01
C GLU A 51 16.05 17.44 0.65
N TYR A 52 15.60 16.45 1.42
CA TYR A 52 14.29 16.51 2.05
C TYR A 52 14.23 17.53 3.19
N ALA A 53 15.27 17.64 4.04
CA ALA A 53 15.34 18.62 5.11
C ALA A 53 15.35 20.06 4.57
N TRP A 54 16.02 20.29 3.44
CA TRP A 54 16.03 21.60 2.77
C TRP A 54 14.69 21.92 2.09
N GLY A 55 13.99 20.90 1.56
CA GLY A 55 12.66 21.05 0.96
C GLY A 55 11.49 21.11 1.96
N MET A 56 11.73 20.86 3.26
CA MET A 56 10.66 20.68 4.26
C MET A 56 10.08 22.00 4.80
N GLU A 57 10.70 23.14 4.52
CA GLU A 57 10.40 24.40 5.22
C GLU A 57 9.04 25.01 4.86
N LEU A 58 8.30 24.48 3.87
CA LEU A 58 7.13 25.20 3.33
C LEU A 58 5.77 24.48 3.18
N ALA A 59 5.59 23.16 3.32
CA ALA A 59 4.39 22.57 2.70
C ALA A 59 3.44 21.62 3.46
N HIS A 60 3.80 20.77 4.44
CA HIS A 60 2.85 19.70 4.86
C HIS A 60 2.82 19.40 6.38
N ARG A 61 1.88 20.04 7.09
CA ARG A 61 1.30 19.61 8.39
C ARG A 61 -0.01 18.89 8.03
N ASP A 62 -0.23 17.58 8.12
CA ASP A 62 -0.38 16.90 9.41
C ASP A 62 -0.40 15.35 9.33
N VAL A 63 -0.22 14.71 8.16
CA VAL A 63 -0.20 13.22 8.08
C VAL A 63 1.01 12.69 7.28
N GLY A 64 1.29 13.27 6.11
CA GLY A 64 2.44 12.87 5.30
C GLY A 64 3.78 13.02 6.03
N GLY A 65 3.94 14.09 6.81
CA GLY A 65 5.16 14.33 7.60
C GLY A 65 5.42 13.26 8.67
N ILE A 66 4.38 12.68 9.29
CA ILE A 66 4.54 11.63 10.30
C ILE A 66 4.98 10.32 9.62
N VAL A 67 4.36 9.96 8.49
CA VAL A 67 4.72 8.76 7.73
C VAL A 67 6.15 8.85 7.21
N LEU A 68 6.54 10.00 6.66
CA LEU A 68 7.92 10.23 6.22
C LEU A 68 8.93 10.13 7.38
N ARG A 69 8.64 10.75 8.53
CA ARG A 69 9.49 10.61 9.73
C ARG A 69 9.63 9.14 10.18
N ALA A 70 8.55 8.37 10.12
CA ALA A 70 8.57 6.95 10.46
C ALA A 70 9.42 6.12 9.49
N ILE A 71 9.36 6.41 8.18
CA ILE A 71 10.22 5.78 7.16
C ILE A 71 11.69 6.11 7.41
N TYR A 72 12.02 7.38 7.66
CA TYR A 72 13.39 7.80 7.97
C TYR A 72 13.93 7.15 9.24
N LEU A 73 13.12 7.07 10.30
CA LEU A 73 13.49 6.43 11.56
C LEU A 73 13.69 4.92 11.38
N THR A 74 12.85 4.27 10.59
CA THR A 74 12.99 2.84 10.29
C THR A 74 14.26 2.58 9.47
N LYS A 75 14.58 3.45 8.50
CA LYS A 75 15.79 3.33 7.69
C LYS A 75 17.06 3.61 8.51
N SER A 76 17.04 4.56 9.44
CA SER A 76 18.19 4.81 10.34
C SER A 76 18.45 3.63 11.28
N ILE A 77 17.39 3.01 11.84
CA ILE A 77 17.50 1.76 12.60
C ILE A 77 18.09 0.64 11.72
N SER A 78 17.64 0.51 10.48
CA SER A 78 18.18 -0.48 9.55
C SER A 78 19.69 -0.29 9.31
N LEU A 79 20.14 0.95 9.10
CA LEU A 79 21.57 1.26 8.94
C LEU A 79 22.37 0.97 10.22
N ALA A 80 21.82 1.27 11.40
CA ALA A 80 22.47 0.94 12.67
C ALA A 80 22.65 -0.59 12.85
N LEU A 81 21.63 -1.38 12.47
CA LEU A 81 21.71 -2.83 12.50
C LEU A 81 22.71 -3.38 11.47
N GLN A 82 22.80 -2.78 10.28
CA GLN A 82 23.82 -3.16 9.28
C GLN A 82 25.24 -2.87 9.79
N ALA A 83 25.47 -1.72 10.44
CA ALA A 83 26.75 -1.40 11.05
C ALA A 83 27.11 -2.40 12.17
N LEU A 84 26.12 -2.79 12.98
CA LEU A 84 26.29 -3.80 14.02
C LEU A 84 26.65 -5.17 13.42
N GLN A 85 26.01 -5.55 12.32
CA GLN A 85 26.32 -6.78 11.60
C GLN A 85 27.76 -6.78 11.05
N ILE A 86 28.22 -5.65 10.50
CA ILE A 86 29.60 -5.51 10.03
C ILE A 86 30.59 -5.64 11.19
N ARG A 87 30.28 -5.03 12.35
CA ARG A 87 31.12 -5.08 13.55
C ARG A 87 31.30 -6.49 14.10
N TYR A 88 30.23 -7.28 14.19
CA TYR A 88 30.30 -8.66 14.70
C TYR A 88 30.73 -9.68 13.64
N GLY A 89 30.80 -9.29 12.37
CA GLY A 89 31.18 -10.14 11.26
C GLY A 89 30.02 -10.97 10.70
N ILE A 90 30.19 -11.43 9.46
CA ILE A 90 29.21 -12.31 8.79
C ILE A 90 29.46 -13.75 9.27
N PRO A 91 28.42 -14.46 9.76
CA PRO A 91 28.59 -15.83 10.23
C PRO A 91 29.01 -16.79 9.11
N ASN A 92 29.68 -17.87 9.48
CA ASN A 92 30.15 -18.91 8.56
C ASN A 92 29.04 -19.43 7.63
N LYS A 93 29.40 -19.72 6.37
CA LYS A 93 28.48 -20.08 5.27
C LYS A 93 27.43 -21.15 5.63
N SER A 94 27.75 -22.10 6.51
CA SER A 94 26.82 -23.17 6.90
C SER A 94 25.58 -22.70 7.69
N ASN A 95 25.70 -21.62 8.48
CA ASN A 95 24.56 -21.05 9.21
C ASN A 95 23.76 -20.05 8.38
N LEU A 96 24.27 -19.65 7.22
CA LEU A 96 23.72 -18.57 6.41
C LEU A 96 22.43 -18.98 5.68
N TYR A 97 22.35 -20.24 5.28
CA TYR A 97 21.20 -20.84 4.60
C TYR A 97 20.08 -21.27 5.54
N ARG A 98 20.38 -21.40 6.84
CA ARG A 98 19.37 -21.83 7.83
C ARG A 98 18.42 -20.68 8.14
N GLN A 99 17.14 -20.92 7.92
CA GLN A 99 16.09 -19.95 8.25
C GLN A 99 16.03 -19.72 9.77
N PHE A 100 16.14 -18.46 10.20
CA PHE A 100 16.19 -18.09 11.63
C PHE A 100 14.93 -18.56 12.38
N LEU A 101 13.77 -18.40 11.77
CA LEU A 101 12.47 -18.79 12.35
C LEU A 101 12.34 -20.31 12.52
N THR A 102 13.01 -21.12 11.69
CA THR A 102 12.97 -22.59 11.82
C THR A 102 14.04 -23.14 12.75
N SER A 103 14.83 -22.27 13.38
CA SER A 103 15.98 -22.69 14.19
C SER A 103 15.59 -23.35 15.51
N LYS A 104 14.55 -22.86 16.19
CA LYS A 104 14.07 -23.35 17.48
C LYS A 104 12.56 -23.59 17.43
N VAL A 105 12.11 -24.65 18.09
CA VAL A 105 10.69 -24.97 18.22
C VAL A 105 10.13 -24.20 19.42
N THR A 106 9.59 -23.01 19.15
CA THR A 106 8.90 -22.16 20.15
C THR A 106 7.59 -21.66 19.56
N GLN A 107 6.63 -21.27 20.42
CA GLN A 107 5.32 -20.81 19.96
C GLN A 107 5.41 -19.52 19.15
N VAL A 108 6.34 -18.63 19.54
CA VAL A 108 6.64 -17.38 18.82
C VAL A 108 7.20 -17.67 17.44
N ASN A 109 8.13 -18.62 17.32
CA ASN A 109 8.71 -19.00 16.03
C ASN A 109 7.69 -19.68 15.12
N TYR A 110 6.80 -20.52 15.68
CA TYR A 110 5.71 -21.14 14.94
C TYR A 110 4.74 -20.09 14.37
N LEU A 111 4.28 -19.14 15.19
CA LEU A 111 3.38 -18.08 14.75
C LEU A 111 4.07 -17.15 13.74
N GLY A 112 5.33 -16.76 14.02
CA GLY A 112 6.13 -15.91 13.14
C GLY A 112 6.38 -16.54 11.78
N PHE A 113 6.69 -17.85 11.74
CA PHE A 113 6.87 -18.58 10.47
C PHE A 113 5.56 -18.69 9.68
N ARG A 114 4.42 -18.88 10.36
CA ARG A 114 3.10 -18.88 9.71
C ARG A 114 2.73 -17.52 9.12
N LEU A 115 2.97 -16.44 9.86
CA LEU A 115 2.78 -15.06 9.37
C LEU A 115 3.71 -14.75 8.20
N TYR A 116 4.97 -15.18 8.28
CA TYR A 116 5.96 -15.03 7.22
C TYR A 116 5.52 -15.69 5.90
N ARG A 117 4.93 -16.90 5.95
CA ARG A 117 4.36 -17.57 4.77
C ARG A 117 3.05 -16.97 4.28
N ALA A 118 2.30 -16.28 5.15
CA ALA A 118 1.05 -15.62 4.76
C ALA A 118 1.29 -14.34 3.96
N LEU A 119 2.49 -13.74 4.04
CA LEU A 119 2.85 -12.58 3.23
C LEU A 119 3.01 -12.99 1.77
N PRO A 120 2.27 -12.35 0.83
CA PRO A 120 2.32 -12.71 -0.57
C PRO A 120 3.71 -12.42 -1.14
N PHE A 121 4.19 -13.30 -2.02
CA PHE A 121 5.47 -13.22 -2.76
C PHE A 121 6.76 -13.22 -1.93
N LEU A 122 6.73 -12.86 -0.65
CA LEU A 122 7.95 -12.68 0.15
C LEU A 122 8.73 -14.00 0.30
N TYR A 123 8.03 -15.09 0.60
CA TYR A 123 8.65 -16.42 0.70
C TYR A 123 9.24 -16.87 -0.65
N GLU A 124 8.46 -16.77 -1.71
CA GLU A 124 8.86 -17.22 -3.05
C GLU A 124 10.05 -16.42 -3.59
N LEU A 125 10.01 -15.09 -3.52
CA LEU A 125 11.10 -14.22 -3.98
C LEU A 125 12.41 -14.54 -3.26
N ARG A 126 12.33 -14.83 -1.95
CA ARG A 126 13.50 -15.26 -1.22
C ARG A 126 14.02 -16.61 -1.72
N CYS A 127 13.18 -17.63 -1.86
CA CYS A 127 13.62 -18.95 -2.28
C CYS A 127 14.29 -18.90 -3.66
N VAL A 128 13.74 -18.11 -4.59
CA VAL A 128 14.33 -17.89 -5.92
C VAL A 128 15.66 -17.15 -5.85
N LEU A 129 15.77 -16.12 -5.01
CA LEU A 129 17.01 -15.37 -4.80
C LEU A 129 18.09 -16.25 -4.15
N ASP A 130 17.73 -16.98 -3.09
CA ASP A 130 18.62 -17.90 -2.38
C ASP A 130 19.11 -19.01 -3.35
N TRP A 131 18.25 -19.57 -4.22
CA TRP A 131 18.65 -20.52 -5.28
C TRP A 131 19.62 -19.90 -6.28
N SER A 132 19.31 -18.70 -6.79
CA SER A 132 20.12 -18.03 -7.82
C SER A 132 21.54 -17.69 -7.34
N CYS A 133 21.72 -17.43 -6.04
CA CYS A 133 23.01 -17.04 -5.47
C CYS A 133 23.80 -18.21 -4.89
N THR A 134 23.22 -19.41 -4.80
CA THR A 134 23.84 -20.57 -4.18
C THR A 134 24.32 -21.53 -5.23
N THR A 135 25.54 -22.05 -5.06
CA THR A 135 26.07 -23.12 -5.88
C THR A 135 25.36 -24.43 -5.53
N THR A 136 24.31 -24.79 -6.27
CA THR A 136 23.54 -26.01 -6.09
C THR A 136 23.46 -26.81 -7.39
N SER A 137 23.33 -28.13 -7.28
CA SER A 137 23.08 -29.02 -8.42
C SER A 137 21.59 -29.19 -8.72
N LEU A 138 20.70 -28.71 -7.84
CA LEU A 138 19.25 -28.83 -8.01
C LEU A 138 18.71 -27.80 -9.01
N THR A 139 17.73 -28.23 -9.81
CA THR A 139 16.94 -27.31 -10.63
C THR A 139 16.14 -26.36 -9.75
N MET A 140 15.73 -25.20 -10.29
CA MET A 140 14.91 -24.21 -9.56
C MET A 140 13.63 -24.85 -9.00
N TYR A 141 12.96 -25.69 -9.80
CA TYR A 141 11.72 -26.32 -9.38
C TYR A 141 11.92 -27.35 -8.27
N ASP A 142 12.99 -28.16 -8.35
CA ASP A 142 13.32 -29.12 -7.30
C ASP A 142 13.73 -28.42 -6.00
N TRP A 143 14.42 -27.28 -6.11
CA TRP A 143 14.76 -26.43 -4.97
C TRP A 143 13.51 -25.86 -4.29
N LEU A 144 12.57 -25.31 -5.05
CA LEU A 144 11.30 -24.82 -4.51
C LEU A 144 10.51 -25.93 -3.82
N LYS A 145 10.45 -27.14 -4.42
CA LYS A 145 9.84 -28.30 -3.79
C LYS A 145 10.51 -28.68 -2.48
N LEU A 146 11.84 -28.69 -2.43
CA LEU A 146 12.60 -29.01 -1.23
C LEU A 146 12.28 -28.03 -0.09
N GLU A 147 12.26 -26.73 -0.39
CA GLU A 147 11.94 -25.67 0.56
C GLU A 147 10.49 -25.79 1.08
N ASP A 148 9.51 -26.06 0.22
CA ASP A 148 8.11 -26.23 0.64
C ASP A 148 7.90 -27.48 1.52
N ILE A 149 8.57 -28.59 1.19
CA ILE A 149 8.57 -29.81 2.03
C ILE A 149 9.19 -29.50 3.40
N TYR A 150 10.33 -28.82 3.43
CA TYR A 150 11.00 -28.43 4.68
C TYR A 150 10.11 -27.52 5.54
N ALA A 151 9.48 -26.51 4.93
CA ALA A 151 8.55 -25.61 5.59
C ALA A 151 7.34 -26.35 6.18
N SER A 152 6.77 -27.29 5.42
CA SER A 152 5.63 -28.09 5.85
C SER A 152 6.00 -29.03 7.00
N LEU A 153 7.16 -29.68 6.91
CA LEU A 153 7.67 -30.55 7.97
C LEU A 153 7.97 -29.78 9.27
N PHE A 154 8.51 -28.56 9.16
CA PHE A 154 8.72 -27.70 10.33
C PHE A 154 7.39 -27.33 11.01
N LEU A 155 6.35 -26.95 10.25
CA LEU A 155 5.03 -26.64 10.81
C LEU A 155 4.41 -27.84 11.53
N VAL A 156 4.47 -29.04 10.92
CA VAL A 156 3.97 -30.28 11.53
C VAL A 156 4.76 -30.63 12.80
N LYS A 157 6.09 -30.45 12.77
CA LYS A 157 6.95 -30.67 13.94
C LYS A 157 6.58 -29.72 15.09
N CYS A 158 6.36 -28.44 14.80
CA CYS A 158 5.92 -27.48 15.81
C CYS A 158 4.55 -27.82 16.38
N ASP A 159 3.56 -28.16 15.53
CA ASP A 159 2.22 -28.56 15.98
C ASP A 159 2.27 -29.82 16.87
N THR A 160 3.08 -30.79 16.47
CA THR A 160 3.24 -32.04 17.22
C THR A 160 3.83 -31.79 18.61
N ILE A 161 4.89 -30.97 18.70
CA ILE A 161 5.59 -30.73 19.97
C ILE A 161 4.81 -29.77 20.88
N LEU A 162 4.19 -28.72 20.33
CA LEU A 162 3.51 -27.71 21.17
C LEU A 162 2.08 -28.11 21.52
N ASN A 163 1.31 -28.55 20.52
CA ASN A 163 -0.13 -28.74 20.67
C ASN A 163 -0.47 -30.20 20.98
N ARG A 164 0.18 -31.17 20.30
CA ARG A 164 -0.18 -32.59 20.45
C ARG A 164 0.53 -33.28 21.60
N ALA A 165 1.78 -32.93 21.92
CA ALA A 165 2.55 -33.60 22.98
C ALA A 165 1.92 -33.42 24.38
N ASN A 166 1.23 -32.30 24.60
CA ASN A 166 0.57 -32.00 25.86
C ASN A 166 -0.89 -32.50 25.93
N HIS A 167 -1.47 -32.97 24.82
CA HIS A 167 -2.90 -33.32 24.75
C HIS A 167 -3.10 -34.84 24.74
N GLN A 168 -3.82 -35.38 25.72
CA GLN A 168 -4.08 -36.81 25.78
C GLN A 168 -5.11 -37.24 24.74
N HIS A 169 -4.94 -38.44 24.16
CA HIS A 169 -5.92 -38.98 23.22
C HIS A 169 -7.28 -39.19 23.90
N GLY A 170 -8.34 -38.61 23.32
CA GLY A 170 -9.70 -38.63 23.87
C GLY A 170 -10.06 -37.43 24.75
N GLU A 171 -9.11 -36.56 25.07
CA GLU A 171 -9.36 -35.38 25.90
C GLU A 171 -10.16 -34.30 25.12
N LYS A 172 -11.08 -33.65 25.82
CA LYS A 172 -11.95 -32.61 25.26
C LYS A 172 -11.14 -31.39 24.84
N GLN A 173 -11.34 -30.92 23.61
CA GLN A 173 -10.74 -29.69 23.11
C GLN A 173 -11.15 -28.46 23.95
N THR A 174 -10.18 -27.57 24.20
CA THR A 174 -10.41 -26.38 25.02
C THR A 174 -11.46 -25.45 24.38
N LYS A 175 -12.24 -24.79 25.23
CA LYS A 175 -13.29 -23.86 24.77
C LYS A 175 -12.70 -22.70 23.96
N MET A 176 -11.50 -22.23 24.31
CA MET A 176 -10.80 -21.13 23.62
C MET A 176 -10.41 -21.52 22.19
N THR A 177 -9.89 -22.72 21.96
CA THR A 177 -9.55 -23.18 20.60
C THR A 177 -10.80 -23.29 19.72
N LYS A 178 -11.93 -23.76 20.27
CA LYS A 178 -13.20 -23.81 19.52
C LYS A 178 -13.76 -22.43 19.20
N PHE A 179 -13.68 -21.50 20.16
CA PHE A 179 -14.16 -20.13 19.97
C PHE A 179 -13.29 -19.37 18.94
N CYS A 180 -11.97 -19.39 19.10
CA CYS A 180 -11.05 -18.71 18.19
C CYS A 180 -10.99 -19.37 16.80
N GLY A 181 -11.04 -20.71 16.72
CA GLY A 181 -11.00 -21.40 15.44
C GLY A 181 -12.34 -21.36 14.69
N GLY A 182 -13.44 -21.64 15.37
CA GLY A 182 -14.75 -21.76 14.73
C GLY A 182 -15.50 -20.43 14.66
N ILE A 183 -15.78 -19.83 15.81
CA ILE A 183 -16.65 -18.65 15.91
C ILE A 183 -15.97 -17.42 15.27
N CYS A 184 -14.67 -17.20 15.50
CA CYS A 184 -13.95 -16.09 14.86
C CYS A 184 -13.95 -16.23 13.33
N LEU A 185 -13.67 -17.43 12.81
CA LEU A 185 -13.68 -17.68 11.36
C LEU A 185 -15.07 -17.43 10.76
N PHE A 186 -16.14 -17.84 11.44
CA PHE A 186 -17.50 -17.55 11.03
C PHE A 186 -17.78 -16.03 10.92
N PHE A 187 -17.38 -15.24 11.92
CA PHE A 187 -17.52 -13.78 11.85
C PHE A 187 -16.67 -13.14 10.75
N VAL A 188 -15.44 -13.63 10.52
CA VAL A 188 -14.60 -13.14 9.41
C VAL A 188 -15.28 -13.39 8.06
N LEU A 189 -15.88 -14.57 7.85
CA LEU A 189 -16.62 -14.87 6.62
C LEU A 189 -17.85 -13.95 6.45
N ILE A 190 -18.59 -13.68 7.53
CA ILE A 190 -19.68 -12.69 7.51
C ILE A 190 -19.13 -11.33 7.07
N CYS A 191 -18.05 -10.85 7.69
CA CYS A 191 -17.45 -9.57 7.30
C CYS A 191 -17.02 -9.55 5.83
N VAL A 192 -16.43 -10.62 5.30
CA VAL A 192 -16.03 -10.70 3.88
C VAL A 192 -17.23 -10.62 2.93
N ILE A 193 -18.37 -11.19 3.31
CA ILE A 193 -19.59 -11.14 2.48
C ILE A 193 -20.26 -9.76 2.56
N TRP A 194 -20.40 -9.20 3.76
CA TRP A 194 -21.17 -7.98 3.98
C TRP A 194 -20.37 -6.68 3.81
N ALA A 195 -19.06 -6.67 4.07
CA ALA A 195 -18.26 -5.45 3.98
C ALA A 195 -18.22 -4.86 2.56
N PRO A 196 -18.06 -5.63 1.47
CA PRO A 196 -18.17 -5.08 0.12
C PRO A 196 -19.55 -4.46 -0.13
N MET A 197 -20.63 -5.12 0.29
CA MET A 197 -22.00 -4.57 0.13
C MET A 197 -22.19 -3.25 0.88
N LEU A 198 -21.66 -3.15 2.11
CA LEU A 198 -21.72 -1.91 2.88
C LEU A 198 -20.92 -0.80 2.20
N ILE A 199 -19.70 -1.09 1.73
CA ILE A 199 -18.85 -0.11 1.02
C ILE A 199 -19.54 0.37 -0.26
N TYR A 200 -20.14 -0.52 -1.05
CA TYR A 200 -20.86 -0.11 -2.27
C TYR A 200 -22.17 0.64 -1.98
N SER A 201 -22.84 0.34 -0.86
CA SER A 201 -24.08 1.01 -0.48
C SER A 201 -23.84 2.41 0.10
N SER A 202 -22.93 2.55 1.06
CA SER A 202 -22.67 3.83 1.73
C SER A 202 -21.58 4.68 1.07
N GLY A 203 -20.71 4.06 0.27
CA GLY A 203 -19.51 4.67 -0.30
C GLY A 203 -19.55 4.80 -1.81
N ASN A 204 -20.73 4.78 -2.45
CA ASN A 204 -20.81 5.01 -3.88
C ASN A 204 -20.43 6.47 -4.19
N PRO A 205 -19.30 6.73 -4.86
CA PRO A 205 -18.86 8.10 -5.18
C PRO A 205 -19.80 8.80 -6.16
N THR A 206 -20.75 8.10 -6.80
CA THR A 206 -21.80 8.73 -7.61
C THR A 206 -22.89 9.40 -6.77
N ASN A 207 -22.93 9.18 -5.45
CA ASN A 207 -23.85 9.85 -4.53
C ASN A 207 -23.21 11.09 -3.86
N ILE A 208 -22.16 11.63 -4.49
CA ILE A 208 -21.54 12.90 -4.09
C ILE A 208 -22.02 13.94 -5.10
N ALA A 209 -22.51 15.08 -4.60
CA ALA A 209 -22.90 16.19 -5.44
C ALA A 209 -21.71 16.61 -6.33
N ASN A 210 -21.97 16.81 -7.62
CA ASN A 210 -20.97 17.25 -8.60
C ASN A 210 -21.20 18.72 -8.95
N PRO A 211 -20.72 19.67 -8.12
CA PRO A 211 -20.93 21.09 -8.37
C PRO A 211 -20.13 21.55 -9.57
N ILE A 212 -20.69 22.51 -10.30
CA ILE A 212 -20.10 23.07 -11.50
C ILE A 212 -18.92 23.97 -11.10
N ILE A 213 -17.71 23.59 -11.52
CA ILE A 213 -16.48 24.34 -11.18
C ILE A 213 -16.31 25.55 -12.09
N ASP A 214 -16.61 25.43 -13.37
CA ASP A 214 -16.46 26.50 -14.34
C ASP A 214 -17.50 26.40 -15.47
N VAL A 215 -17.90 27.54 -16.02
CA VAL A 215 -18.89 27.62 -17.10
C VAL A 215 -18.36 28.55 -18.17
N SER A 216 -18.34 28.07 -19.40
CA SER A 216 -18.07 28.90 -20.56
C SER A 216 -19.20 28.78 -21.55
N VAL A 217 -19.75 29.92 -21.96
CA VAL A 217 -20.80 30.00 -22.98
C VAL A 217 -20.18 30.59 -24.24
N LYS A 218 -20.38 29.92 -25.38
CA LYS A 218 -19.89 30.34 -26.69
C LYS A 218 -21.02 30.31 -27.72
N ILE A 219 -21.17 31.39 -28.46
CA ILE A 219 -22.15 31.52 -29.54
C ILE A 219 -21.38 31.69 -30.85
N ASP A 220 -21.50 30.69 -31.71
CA ASP A 220 -20.80 30.63 -32.99
C ASP A 220 -21.79 30.72 -34.16
N ILE A 221 -21.46 31.53 -35.16
CA ILE A 221 -22.14 31.55 -36.44
C ILE A 221 -21.32 30.72 -37.43
N LYS A 222 -21.94 29.65 -37.96
CA LYS A 222 -21.32 28.75 -38.93
C LYS A 222 -21.80 29.10 -40.34
N ALA A 223 -20.88 29.49 -41.21
CA ALA A 223 -21.12 29.71 -42.63
C ALA A 223 -20.28 28.75 -43.49
N LEU A 224 -20.59 28.66 -44.79
CA LEU A 224 -19.84 27.82 -45.75
C LEU A 224 -18.34 28.13 -45.80
N GLY A 225 -17.93 29.36 -45.44
CA GLY A 225 -16.54 29.82 -45.42
C GLY A 225 -15.82 29.77 -44.07
N GLY A 226 -16.46 29.32 -42.98
CA GLY A 226 -15.80 29.26 -41.66
C GLY A 226 -16.75 29.39 -40.46
N ARG A 227 -16.16 29.46 -39.27
CA ARG A 227 -16.87 29.73 -38.00
C ARG A 227 -16.40 31.06 -37.43
N LEU A 228 -17.35 31.90 -37.04
CA LEU A 228 -17.09 33.16 -36.34
C LEU A 228 -17.74 33.08 -34.95
N THR A 229 -16.93 33.21 -33.91
CA THR A 229 -17.36 33.26 -32.51
C THR A 229 -17.87 34.67 -32.21
N PHE A 230 -19.19 34.84 -32.08
CA PHE A 230 -19.81 36.15 -31.85
C PHE A 230 -19.77 36.56 -30.38
N PHE A 231 -19.89 35.59 -29.48
CA PHE A 231 -19.94 35.83 -28.05
C PHE A 231 -19.26 34.70 -27.31
N GLN A 232 -18.36 35.05 -26.41
CA GLN A 232 -17.77 34.12 -25.46
C GLN A 232 -17.75 34.80 -24.09
N THR A 233 -18.29 34.13 -23.07
CA THR A 233 -18.18 34.57 -21.67
C THR A 233 -17.80 33.40 -20.78
N THR A 234 -16.86 33.66 -19.88
CA THR A 234 -16.46 32.77 -18.77
C THR A 234 -16.83 33.39 -17.42
N ALA A 235 -17.36 34.62 -17.41
CA ALA A 235 -17.74 35.33 -16.21
C ALA A 235 -19.19 34.99 -15.85
N CYS A 236 -19.37 33.89 -15.12
CA CYS A 236 -20.68 33.44 -14.66
C CYS A 236 -20.71 33.29 -13.13
N GLU A 237 -21.72 33.87 -12.51
CA GLU A 237 -22.04 33.67 -11.10
C GLU A 237 -22.83 32.38 -10.93
N LYS A 238 -22.53 31.63 -9.85
CA LYS A 238 -23.14 30.33 -9.56
C LYS A 238 -23.93 30.46 -8.27
N ILE A 239 -25.25 30.37 -8.38
CA ILE A 239 -26.17 30.57 -7.27
C ILE A 239 -26.69 29.19 -6.83
N PRO A 240 -26.46 28.78 -5.57
CA PRO A 240 -26.98 27.51 -5.06
C PRO A 240 -28.52 27.50 -4.99
N TRP A 241 -29.13 26.35 -5.28
CA TRP A 241 -30.59 26.17 -5.26
C TRP A 241 -31.27 26.51 -3.93
N LYS A 242 -30.53 26.42 -2.81
CA LYS A 242 -31.00 26.80 -1.47
C LYS A 242 -31.57 28.22 -1.40
N TYR A 243 -31.02 29.16 -2.18
CA TYR A 243 -31.48 30.54 -2.22
C TYR A 243 -32.67 30.76 -3.18
N LEU A 244 -32.87 29.85 -4.13
CA LEU A 244 -33.91 29.96 -5.18
C LEU A 244 -35.24 29.32 -4.76
N LYS A 245 -35.21 28.29 -3.91
CA LYS A 245 -36.41 27.65 -3.36
C LYS A 245 -37.32 28.60 -2.54
N ALA A 246 -36.81 29.78 -2.18
CA ALA A 246 -37.61 30.84 -1.56
C ALA A 246 -38.58 31.52 -2.56
N TYR A 247 -38.36 31.37 -3.86
CA TYR A 247 -39.27 31.80 -4.93
C TYR A 247 -40.10 30.61 -5.41
N ASN A 248 -41.42 30.65 -5.18
CA ASN A 248 -42.35 29.54 -5.39
C ASN A 248 -42.64 29.17 -6.87
N ASP A 249 -41.93 29.72 -7.85
CA ASP A 249 -42.32 29.68 -9.27
C ASP A 249 -41.26 29.06 -10.21
N VAL A 250 -40.19 28.48 -9.67
CA VAL A 250 -39.03 28.04 -10.48
C VAL A 250 -39.23 26.63 -11.07
N ASP A 251 -40.13 25.80 -10.52
CA ASP A 251 -40.46 24.48 -11.05
C ASP A 251 -41.94 24.11 -10.81
N PRO A 252 -42.86 24.58 -11.68
CA PRO A 252 -44.30 24.36 -11.50
C PRO A 252 -44.76 22.91 -11.77
N LEU A 253 -43.91 22.07 -12.37
CA LEU A 253 -44.23 20.70 -12.78
C LEU A 253 -43.43 19.63 -12.01
N ASP A 254 -42.66 20.04 -10.99
CA ASP A 254 -41.86 19.18 -10.10
C ASP A 254 -40.87 18.25 -10.82
N TYR A 255 -40.31 18.69 -11.95
CA TYR A 255 -39.30 17.92 -12.67
C TYR A 255 -37.96 17.83 -11.91
N LEU A 256 -37.68 18.81 -11.04
CA LEU A 256 -36.47 18.87 -10.23
C LEU A 256 -36.62 18.14 -8.88
N GLY A 257 -37.80 17.59 -8.56
CA GLY A 257 -38.05 16.84 -7.32
C GLY A 257 -37.21 15.57 -7.16
N ALA A 258 -36.67 15.03 -8.25
CA ALA A 258 -35.78 13.87 -8.25
C ALA A 258 -34.31 14.18 -7.86
N TYR A 259 -33.93 15.46 -7.81
CA TYR A 259 -32.56 15.91 -7.53
C TYR A 259 -32.43 16.47 -6.12
N ASN A 260 -31.24 16.34 -5.51
CA ASN A 260 -30.99 16.95 -4.21
C ASN A 260 -30.72 18.46 -4.36
N VAL A 261 -30.93 19.23 -3.29
CA VAL A 261 -30.74 20.70 -3.27
C VAL A 261 -29.29 21.08 -3.61
N GLU A 262 -28.34 20.20 -3.30
CA GLU A 262 -26.91 20.40 -3.57
C GLU A 262 -26.52 20.10 -5.02
N ASP A 263 -27.34 19.34 -5.75
CA ASP A 263 -27.09 18.96 -7.14
C ASP A 263 -27.52 20.06 -8.13
N ILE A 264 -28.35 21.00 -7.70
CA ILE A 264 -28.93 22.04 -8.55
C ILE A 264 -28.23 23.38 -8.31
N GLN A 265 -27.77 24.00 -9.40
CA GLN A 265 -27.14 25.31 -9.40
C GLN A 265 -27.68 26.15 -10.55
N LEU A 266 -28.01 27.41 -10.26
CA LEU A 266 -28.34 28.38 -11.29
C LEU A 266 -27.08 29.13 -11.70
N ILE A 267 -26.89 29.28 -13.00
CA ILE A 267 -25.74 29.99 -13.56
C ILE A 267 -26.23 31.29 -14.17
N CYS A 268 -25.74 32.41 -13.65
CA CYS A 268 -26.01 33.74 -14.16
C CYS A 268 -24.75 34.27 -14.86
N CYS A 269 -24.71 34.18 -16.18
CA CYS A 269 -23.59 34.70 -16.97
C CYS A 269 -23.76 36.19 -17.28
N GLN A 270 -22.66 36.93 -17.29
CA GLN A 270 -22.66 38.33 -17.67
C GLN A 270 -23.01 38.51 -19.16
N PRO A 271 -23.73 39.59 -19.52
CA PRO A 271 -24.12 39.86 -20.90
C PRO A 271 -22.97 40.36 -21.77
N ASP A 272 -21.85 40.78 -21.16
CA ASP A 272 -20.68 41.28 -21.87
C ASP A 272 -19.73 40.13 -22.24
N ALA A 273 -19.20 40.18 -23.48
CA ALA A 273 -18.24 39.20 -23.95
C ALA A 273 -16.89 39.40 -23.25
N SER A 274 -16.28 38.32 -22.78
CA SER A 274 -14.95 38.34 -22.17
C SER A 274 -13.81 38.46 -23.20
N THR A 275 -14.13 38.34 -24.49
CA THR A 275 -13.19 38.42 -25.61
C THR A 275 -13.68 39.49 -26.60
N MET A 276 -12.82 40.45 -26.93
CA MET A 276 -13.03 41.34 -28.08
C MET A 276 -12.69 40.63 -29.40
#